data_AF-A0AAV4AVP6-F1
#
_entry.id   AF-A0AAV4AVP6-F1
#
_cell.length_a   1.000
_cell.length_b   1.000
_cell.length_c   1.000
_cell.angle_alpha   90.00
_cell.angle_beta   90.00
_cell.angle_gamma   90.00
#
_symmetry.space_group_name_H-M   'P 1'
#
loop_
_entity.id
_entity.type
_entity.pdbx_description
1 polymer ?
#
loop_
_entity_poly.entity_id
_entity_poly.type
_entity_poly.pdbx_seq_one_letter_code
_entity_poly.pdbx_strand_id
1 'polypeptide(L)'
;MVVAMYCRKAKLRLPLKSIVQDYKSGKARLVTMLEDAEDLTVRSIQRQLRTGRKWNVNKAVNWAKEGLKMKGVLVSLTLEGKDWDQEE
;
A
#
# COMPACT_ATOMS: atom_id res chain seq x y z
N MET A 1 23.10 -3.59 6.92
CA MET A 1 22.89 -4.49 8.06
C MET A 1 22.03 -5.66 7.59
N VAL A 2 22.66 -6.80 7.30
CA VAL A 2 21.97 -8.07 7.00
C VAL A 2 22.17 -8.91 8.26
N VAL A 3 21.09 -9.15 9.00
CA VAL A 3 21.11 -10.12 10.09
C VAL A 3 21.10 -11.50 9.45
N ALA A 4 22.25 -12.14 9.40
CA ALA A 4 22.38 -13.53 9.02
C ALA A 4 22.45 -14.36 10.31
N MET A 5 21.34 -15.01 10.69
CA MET A 5 21.37 -16.05 11.71
C MET A 5 21.87 -17.35 11.06
N TYR A 6 23.19 -17.57 11.13
CA TYR A 6 23.83 -18.78 10.64
C TYR A 6 23.59 -19.95 11.62
N CYS A 7 22.61 -20.82 11.35
CA CYS A 7 22.63 -22.18 11.88
C CYS A 7 23.58 -23.02 11.02
N ARG A 8 24.76 -23.39 11.54
CA ARG A 8 25.82 -24.11 10.80
C ARG A 8 25.38 -25.45 10.17
N LYS A 9 24.24 -26.02 10.56
CA LYS A 9 23.75 -27.32 10.08
C LYS A 9 22.37 -27.30 9.39
N ALA A 10 21.65 -26.18 9.40
CA ALA A 10 20.32 -26.11 8.79
C ALA A 10 20.12 -24.75 8.13
N LYS A 11 20.02 -24.74 6.79
CA LYS A 11 19.56 -23.57 6.05
C LYS A 11 18.06 -23.40 6.34
N LEU A 12 17.70 -22.69 7.42
CA LEU A 12 16.32 -22.28 7.63
C LEU A 12 15.93 -21.32 6.50
N ARG A 13 15.10 -21.81 5.58
CA ARG A 13 14.41 -20.98 4.58
C ARG A 13 13.35 -20.17 5.32
N LEU A 14 13.76 -19.06 5.92
CA LEU A 14 12.82 -18.09 6.48
C LEU A 14 11.93 -17.55 5.35
N PRO A 15 10.60 -17.46 5.53
CA PRO A 15 9.69 -16.86 4.56
C PRO A 15 9.84 -15.33 4.58
N LEU A 16 11.04 -14.83 4.25
CA LEU A 16 11.39 -13.41 4.27
C LEU A 16 10.44 -12.59 3.38
N LYS A 17 9.93 -13.19 2.30
CA LYS A 17 8.93 -12.56 1.44
C LYS A 17 7.62 -12.26 2.18
N SER A 18 7.11 -13.22 2.96
CA SER A 18 5.88 -13.06 3.74
C SER A 18 6.05 -11.97 4.79
N ILE A 19 7.13 -12.03 5.56
CA ILE A 19 7.40 -11.05 6.63
C ILE A 19 7.51 -9.62 6.08
N VAL A 20 8.17 -9.47 4.93
CA VAL A 20 8.26 -8.16 4.27
C VAL A 20 6.90 -7.70 3.75
N GLN A 21 6.09 -8.60 3.22
CA GLN A 21 4.74 -8.28 2.78
C GLN A 21 3.85 -7.83 3.95
N ASP A 22 3.89 -8.54 5.07
CA ASP A 22 3.13 -8.21 6.28
C ASP A 22 3.59 -6.89 6.91
N TYR A 23 4.90 -6.63 6.91
CA TYR A 23 5.44 -5.34 7.32
C TYR A 23 4.90 -4.20 6.43
N LYS A 24 4.92 -4.40 5.11
CA LYS A 24 4.46 -3.38 4.15
C LYS A 24 2.96 -3.13 4.27
N SER A 25 2.15 -4.18 4.38
CA SER A 25 0.70 -4.07 4.52
C SER A 25 0.32 -3.37 5.82
N GLY A 26 0.96 -3.72 6.94
CA GLY A 26 0.73 -3.06 8.23
C GLY A 26 1.10 -1.57 8.21
N LYS A 27 2.23 -1.21 7.58
CA LYS A 27 2.64 0.20 7.45
C LYS A 27 1.73 0.99 6.51
N ALA A 28 1.30 0.41 5.40
CA ALA A 28 0.33 1.05 4.50
C ALA A 28 -1.00 1.31 5.21
N ARG A 29 -1.51 0.32 5.94
CA ARG A 29 -2.74 0.45 6.75
C ARG A 29 -2.64 1.57 7.77
N LEU A 30 -1.51 1.65 8.50
CA LEU A 30 -1.30 2.69 9.49
C LEU A 30 -1.29 4.10 8.86
N VAL A 31 -0.69 4.26 7.68
CA VAL A 31 -0.68 5.56 6.98
C VAL A 31 -2.09 5.97 6.57
N THR A 32 -2.88 5.05 6.02
CA THR A 32 -4.27 5.34 5.64
C THR A 32 -5.10 5.73 6.88
N MET A 33 -4.95 4.99 7.98
CA MET A 33 -5.66 5.29 9.23
C MET A 33 -5.28 6.67 9.82
N LEU A 34 -4.01 7.05 9.74
CA LEU A 34 -3.56 8.36 10.22
C LEU A 34 -4.02 9.50 9.30
N GLU A 35 -4.23 9.23 8.01
CA GLU A 35 -4.75 10.22 7.06
C GLU A 35 -6.25 10.47 7.26
N ASP A 36 -6.99 9.43 7.62
CA ASP A 36 -8.44 9.47 7.86
C ASP A 36 -8.80 9.89 9.31
N ALA A 37 -7.80 10.17 10.17
CA ALA A 37 -8.02 10.59 11.55
C ALA A 37 -8.55 12.04 11.63
N GLU A 38 -9.53 12.26 12.52
CA GLU A 38 -10.17 13.58 12.74
C GLU A 38 -9.22 14.60 13.40
N ASP A 39 -8.29 14.14 14.24
CA ASP A 39 -7.35 14.98 14.96
C ASP A 39 -6.18 15.45 14.06
N LEU A 40 -6.05 16.77 13.91
CA LEU A 40 -5.00 17.43 13.13
C LEU A 40 -3.59 17.09 13.63
N THR A 41 -3.42 16.88 14.93
CA THR A 41 -2.12 16.53 15.53
C THR A 41 -1.71 15.11 15.12
N VAL A 42 -2.65 14.17 15.15
CA VAL A 42 -2.45 12.77 14.72
C VAL A 42 -2.15 12.70 13.23
N ARG A 43 -2.85 13.51 12.42
CA ARG A 43 -2.60 13.63 10.99
C ARG A 43 -1.21 14.20 10.68
N SER A 44 -0.70 15.12 11.51
CA SER A 44 0.65 15.68 11.33
C SER A 44 1.76 14.64 11.55
N ILE A 45 1.54 13.66 12.43
CA ILE A 45 2.48 12.57 12.74
C ILE A 45 2.66 11.63 11.54
N GLN A 46 1.66 11.51 10.65
CA GLN A 46 1.77 10.76 9.39
C GLN A 46 3.02 11.14 8.58
N ARG A 47 3.36 12.44 8.54
CA ARG A 47 4.51 12.96 7.79
C ARG A 47 5.85 12.47 8.37
N GLN A 48 5.86 12.11 9.65
CA GLN A 48 7.04 11.63 10.36
C GLN A 48 7.19 10.11 10.34
N LEU A 49 6.28 9.35 9.72
CA LEU A 49 6.34 7.89 9.76
C LEU A 49 7.64 7.39 9.10
N ARG A 50 8.61 7.03 9.95
CA ARG A 50 9.93 6.57 9.52
C ARG A 50 9.79 5.20 8.86
N THR A 51 10.01 5.20 7.55
CA THR A 51 10.11 4.00 6.72
C THR A 51 11.57 3.84 6.30
N GLY A 52 12.02 2.61 6.11
CA GLY A 52 13.43 2.35 5.78
C GLY A 52 13.83 2.95 4.42
N ARG A 53 15.14 3.13 4.20
CA ARG A 53 15.70 3.71 2.96
C ARG A 53 15.23 3.02 1.66
N LYS A 54 14.91 1.72 1.71
CA LYS A 54 14.56 0.92 0.53
C LYS A 54 13.10 1.06 0.08
N TRP A 55 12.20 1.53 0.92
CA TRP A 55 10.78 1.58 0.59
C TRP A 55 10.07 2.72 1.29
N ASN A 56 9.43 3.58 0.49
CA ASN A 56 8.66 4.72 0.97
C ASN A 56 7.17 4.40 0.90
N VAL A 57 6.51 4.38 2.06
CA VAL A 57 5.08 4.05 2.17
C VAL A 57 4.21 5.08 1.46
N ASN A 58 4.49 6.37 1.61
CA ASN A 58 3.67 7.43 1.01
C ASN A 58 3.62 7.32 -0.51
N LYS A 59 4.77 7.02 -1.14
CA LYS A 59 4.82 6.80 -2.60
C LYS A 59 3.99 5.58 -3.02
N ALA A 60 4.07 4.49 -2.27
CA ALA A 60 3.33 3.27 -2.58
C ALA A 60 1.81 3.43 -2.39
N VAL A 61 1.39 4.09 -1.31
CA VAL A 61 -0.03 4.38 -1.05
C VAL A 61 -0.58 5.34 -2.09
N ASN A 62 0.17 6.39 -2.45
CA ASN A 62 -0.29 7.34 -3.47
C ASN A 62 -0.46 6.68 -4.85
N TRP A 63 0.51 5.86 -5.27
CA TRP A 63 0.38 5.07 -6.51
C TRP A 63 -0.85 4.15 -6.49
N ALA A 64 -1.14 3.50 -5.35
CA ALA A 64 -2.34 2.68 -5.20
C ALA A 64 -3.63 3.51 -5.26
N LYS A 65 -3.65 4.71 -4.66
CA LYS A 65 -4.77 5.65 -4.73
C LYS A 65 -5.01 6.16 -6.15
N GLU A 66 -3.95 6.48 -6.88
CA GLU A 66 -4.01 6.86 -8.29
C GLU A 66 -4.56 5.72 -9.15
N GLY A 67 -4.11 4.49 -8.91
CA GLY A 67 -4.67 3.30 -9.56
C GLY A 67 -6.16 3.11 -9.26
N LEU A 68 -6.61 3.36 -8.03
CA LEU A 68 -8.02 3.30 -7.67
C LEU A 68 -8.85 4.37 -8.40
N LYS A 69 -8.32 5.60 -8.52
CA LYS A 69 -8.96 6.68 -9.30
C LYS A 69 -9.07 6.31 -10.77
N MET A 70 -8.01 5.79 -11.39
CA MET A 70 -8.03 5.35 -12.78
C MET A 70 -9.06 4.23 -13.00
N LYS A 71 -9.14 3.26 -12.07
CA LYS A 71 -10.15 2.21 -12.13
C LYS A 71 -11.58 2.76 -12.03
N GLY A 72 -11.81 3.75 -11.16
CA GLY A 72 -13.10 4.43 -11.06
C GLY A 72 -13.52 5.10 -12.38
N VAL A 73 -12.60 5.85 -13.00
CA VAL A 73 -12.83 6.51 -14.30
C VAL A 73 -13.14 5.48 -15.39
N LEU A 74 -12.37 4.39 -15.49
CA LEU A 74 -12.62 3.31 -16.45
C LEU A 74 -14.01 2.68 -16.29
N VAL A 75 -14.46 2.48 -15.05
CA VAL A 75 -15.79 1.93 -14.77
C VAL A 75 -16.88 2.91 -15.20
N SER A 76 -16.77 4.20 -14.86
CA SER A 76 -17.76 5.21 -15.26
C SER A 76 -17.89 5.32 -16.78
N LEU A 77 -16.78 5.31 -17.52
CA LEU A 77 -16.78 5.34 -18.98
C LEU A 77 -17.45 4.10 -19.60
N THR A 78 -17.31 2.94 -18.95
CA THR A 78 -17.93 1.68 -19.40
C THR A 78 -19.44 1.67 -19.16
N LEU A 79 -19.93 2.38 -18.13
CA LEU A 79 -21.36 2.51 -17.87
C LEU A 79 -22.03 3.46 -18.87
N GLU A 80 -21.38 4.58 -19.19
CA GLU A 80 -21.88 5.53 -20.21
C GLU A 80 -21.87 4.93 -21.63
N GLY A 81 -20.95 4.01 -21.92
CA GLY A 81 -20.96 3.24 -23.16
C GLY A 81 -22.09 2.21 -23.27
N LYS A 82 -22.69 1.78 -22.16
CA LYS A 82 -23.75 0.77 -22.14
C LYS A 82 -25.15 1.32 -22.38
N ASP A 83 -25.35 2.64 -22.26
CA ASP A 83 -26.60 3.32 -22.61
C ASP A 83 -26.82 3.36 -24.14
N TRP A 84 -25.73 3.30 -24.93
CA TRP A 84 -25.78 3.30 -26.40
C TRP A 84 -26.08 1.92 -27.03
N ASP A 85 -25.99 0.83 -26.25
CA ASP A 85 -26.21 -0.55 -26.70
C ASP A 85 -27.64 -1.08 -26.37
N GLN A 86 -28.60 -0.19 -26.02
CA GLN A 86 -30.01 -0.55 -25.76
C GLN A 86 -31.00 0.07 -26.75
N GLU A 87 -30.52 0.59 -27.88
CA GLU A 87 -31.37 1.09 -28.96
C GLU A 87 -31.00 0.43 -30.32
N GLU A 88 -30.92 -0.90 -30.33
CA GLU A 88 -31.04 -1.76 -31.54
C GLU A 88 -31.79 -3.06 -31.23
#